data_AF-A0AAV6WU87-F1
#
_entry.id   AF-A0AAV6WU87-F1
#
_cell.length_a   1.000
_cell.length_b   1.000
_cell.length_c   1.000
_cell.angle_alpha   90.00
_cell.angle_beta   90.00
_cell.angle_gamma   90.00
#
_symmetry.space_group_name_H-M   'P 1'
#
loop_
_entity.id
_entity.type
_entity.pdbx_description
1 polymer ?
#
loop_
_entity_poly.entity_id
_entity_poly.type
_entity_poly.pdbx_seq_one_letter_code
_entity_poly.pdbx_strand_id
1 'polypeptide(L)'
;MGLPSFETLGYINWYFSEVTRLRPNQLRSFRIFKDNESFSEPILPLYENCTQTYVFGVNASSGTTFSLVPTNDSTLPPLINAMEVFEIGNELTNGTDTKDVQGLASLQKAFAVLQDWRGDPCLPAPYTWDWIDCNNDSTPRVTTLFLGNFNLSGMLPDFSSMDALQIIDIHNNSLGGPIPDFLGTLPHLETLNLANNHFNGSVPASLLNKNGLNLVVTGNPDLCASGASCLGTSDSTRNPSARSSGSTNNVRTMFGTLIPSIIILHVWRKKH
;
A
#
# COMPACT_ATOMS: atom_id res chain seq x y z
N MET A 1 -12.94 -2.24 7.52
CA MET A 1 -12.81 -3.56 6.89
C MET A 1 -13.39 -4.59 7.82
N GLY A 2 -14.27 -5.46 7.31
CA GLY A 2 -14.83 -6.60 8.01
C GLY A 2 -14.64 -7.85 7.17
N LEU A 3 -15.02 -9.01 7.70
CA LEU A 3 -14.95 -10.29 6.99
C LEU A 3 -15.67 -10.23 5.62
N PRO A 4 -15.25 -11.04 4.61
CA PRO A 4 -15.84 -11.06 3.28
C PRO A 4 -17.30 -11.54 3.31
N SER A 5 -18.09 -11.17 2.29
CA SER A 5 -19.50 -11.62 2.19
C SER A 5 -19.69 -13.12 1.98
N PHE A 6 -18.61 -13.84 1.66
CA PHE A 6 -18.59 -15.29 1.52
C PHE A 6 -17.83 -15.93 2.68
N GLU A 7 -18.09 -17.20 2.94
CA GLU A 7 -17.45 -17.94 4.02
C GLU A 7 -15.98 -18.21 3.68
N THR A 8 -15.07 -17.71 4.52
CA THR A 8 -13.64 -17.96 4.37
C THR A 8 -13.10 -18.67 5.59
N LEU A 9 -12.14 -19.56 5.35
CA LEU A 9 -11.35 -20.15 6.43
C LEU A 9 -10.39 -19.08 6.95
N GLY A 10 -10.23 -19.02 8.26
CA GLY A 10 -9.32 -18.09 8.88
C GLY A 10 -8.78 -18.59 10.21
N TYR A 11 -7.95 -17.76 10.82
CA TYR A 11 -7.61 -17.89 12.22
C TYR A 11 -7.70 -16.52 12.89
N ILE A 12 -8.06 -16.52 14.17
CA ILE A 12 -8.26 -15.29 14.94
C ILE A 12 -7.43 -15.39 16.21
N ASN A 13 -6.62 -14.37 16.47
CA ASN A 13 -5.92 -14.19 17.73
C ASN A 13 -6.65 -13.12 18.55
N TRP A 14 -6.95 -13.45 19.80
CA TRP A 14 -7.54 -12.56 20.76
C TRP A 14 -6.56 -12.32 21.90
N TYR A 15 -6.46 -11.07 22.35
CA TYR A 15 -5.55 -10.66 23.41
C TYR A 15 -6.33 -9.99 24.54
N PHE A 16 -6.18 -10.52 25.75
CA PHE A 16 -6.90 -10.10 26.95
C PHE A 16 -5.93 -9.84 28.11
N SER A 17 -6.05 -8.69 28.76
CA SER A 17 -5.26 -8.30 29.92
C SER A 17 -6.05 -7.34 30.81
N GLU A 18 -5.97 -7.56 32.13
CA GLU A 18 -6.50 -6.58 33.09
C GLU A 18 -5.56 -5.37 33.16
N VAL A 19 -6.10 -4.20 32.86
CA VAL A 19 -5.35 -2.92 32.90
C VAL A 19 -5.15 -2.43 34.34
N THR A 20 -5.94 -2.93 35.28
CA THR A 20 -5.87 -2.56 36.70
C THR A 20 -6.04 -3.79 37.59
N ARG A 21 -5.36 -3.80 38.73
CA ARG A 21 -5.48 -4.89 39.71
C ARG A 21 -6.90 -4.93 40.29
N LEU A 22 -7.58 -6.06 40.13
CA LEU A 22 -8.94 -6.28 40.65
C LEU A 22 -8.95 -6.38 42.19
N ARG A 23 -10.04 -5.91 42.81
CA ARG A 23 -10.29 -6.10 44.25
C ARG A 23 -10.61 -7.58 44.54
N PRO A 24 -10.43 -8.06 45.79
CA PRO A 24 -10.69 -9.47 46.13
C PRO A 24 -12.11 -9.99 45.85
N ASN A 25 -13.10 -9.09 45.79
CA ASN A 25 -14.49 -9.41 45.47
C ASN A 25 -14.85 -9.21 43.99
N GLN A 26 -13.88 -8.87 43.15
CA GLN A 26 -14.06 -8.64 41.74
C GLN A 26 -13.43 -9.78 40.94
N LEU A 27 -14.23 -10.29 40.01
CA LEU A 27 -13.84 -11.27 39.01
C LEU A 27 -14.30 -10.78 37.64
N ARG A 28 -13.42 -10.87 36.65
CA ARG A 28 -13.77 -10.80 35.23
C ARG A 28 -13.52 -12.16 34.59
N SER A 29 -14.58 -12.77 34.11
CA SER A 29 -14.53 -14.05 33.41
C SER A 29 -15.60 -14.05 32.32
N PHE A 30 -15.24 -14.50 31.12
CA PHE A 30 -16.13 -14.50 29.97
C PHE A 30 -15.74 -15.56 28.95
N ARG A 31 -16.66 -15.91 28.04
CA ARG A 31 -16.39 -16.79 26.91
C ARG A 31 -16.57 -16.03 25.60
N ILE A 32 -15.84 -16.47 24.58
CA ILE A 32 -16.06 -16.04 23.20
C ILE A 32 -17.21 -16.87 22.65
N PHE A 33 -18.15 -16.21 21.98
CA PHE A 33 -19.25 -16.84 21.26
C PHE A 33 -19.13 -16.52 19.77
N LYS A 34 -19.35 -17.52 18.93
CA LYS A 34 -19.51 -17.37 17.48
C LYS A 34 -20.94 -17.74 17.15
N ASP A 35 -21.70 -16.81 16.57
CA ASP A 35 -23.09 -17.04 16.15
C ASP A 35 -23.97 -17.65 17.27
N ASN A 36 -23.83 -17.11 18.48
CA ASN A 36 -24.48 -17.58 19.73
C ASN A 36 -24.08 -18.97 20.24
N GLU A 37 -23.07 -19.60 19.66
CA GLU A 37 -22.48 -20.83 20.20
C GLU A 37 -21.18 -20.53 20.96
N SER A 38 -20.99 -21.19 22.10
CA SER A 38 -19.77 -21.05 22.91
C SER A 38 -18.57 -21.55 22.12
N PHE A 39 -17.61 -20.66 21.89
CA PHE A 39 -16.47 -20.87 21.02
C PHE A 39 -15.13 -21.00 21.79
N SER A 40 -15.15 -20.73 23.09
CA SER A 40 -13.98 -20.87 23.97
C SER A 40 -14.37 -21.39 25.36
N GLU A 41 -13.37 -21.91 26.08
CA GLU A 41 -13.43 -22.03 27.53
C GLU A 41 -13.47 -20.64 28.20
N PRO A 42 -13.85 -20.54 29.50
CA PRO A 42 -13.77 -19.30 30.25
C PRO A 42 -12.38 -18.68 30.21
N ILE A 43 -12.34 -17.40 29.86
CA ILE A 43 -11.14 -16.59 29.80
C ILE A 43 -11.11 -15.70 31.03
N LEU A 44 -10.01 -15.79 31.77
CA LEU A 44 -9.71 -14.93 32.92
C LEU A 44 -8.51 -14.07 32.56
N PRO A 45 -8.71 -12.78 32.21
CA PRO A 45 -7.60 -11.88 31.92
C PRO A 45 -6.76 -11.67 33.18
N LEU A 46 -5.44 -11.71 33.00
CA LEU A 46 -4.49 -11.51 34.11
C LEU A 46 -4.05 -10.05 34.18
N TYR A 47 -3.79 -9.56 35.39
CA TYR A 47 -3.19 -8.24 35.60
C TYR A 47 -1.69 -8.29 35.28
N GLU A 48 -1.20 -7.29 34.54
CA GLU A 48 0.19 -7.20 34.06
C GLU A 48 0.66 -8.39 33.20
N ASN A 49 -0.28 -9.18 32.66
CA ASN A 49 0.02 -10.29 31.76
C ASN A 49 -1.07 -10.39 30.67
N CYS A 50 -0.68 -10.92 29.51
CA CYS A 50 -1.58 -11.07 28.36
C CYS A 50 -2.00 -12.52 28.22
N THR A 51 -3.29 -12.78 28.41
CA THR A 51 -3.92 -14.04 28.04
C THR A 51 -4.21 -14.00 26.54
N GLN A 52 -3.49 -14.80 25.77
CA GLN A 52 -3.73 -14.99 24.34
C GLN A 52 -4.64 -16.19 24.11
N THR A 53 -5.63 -16.06 23.23
CA THR A 53 -6.44 -17.17 22.73
C THR A 53 -6.41 -17.15 21.22
N TYR A 54 -5.95 -18.23 20.60
CA TYR A 54 -5.94 -18.39 19.15
C TYR A 54 -6.93 -19.48 18.77
N VAL A 55 -7.62 -19.28 17.65
CA VAL A 55 -8.47 -20.33 17.06
C VAL A 55 -8.11 -20.48 15.60
N PHE A 56 -7.79 -21.70 15.19
CA PHE A 56 -7.51 -22.08 13.82
C PHE A 56 -8.74 -22.70 13.17
N GLY A 57 -8.88 -22.50 11.86
CA GLY A 57 -9.92 -23.14 11.07
C GLY A 57 -11.32 -22.56 11.31
N VAL A 58 -11.39 -21.28 11.63
CA VAL A 58 -12.67 -20.60 11.83
C VAL A 58 -13.24 -20.25 10.47
N ASN A 59 -14.38 -20.83 10.12
CA ASN A 59 -15.17 -20.37 8.99
C ASN A 59 -15.96 -19.14 9.40
N ALA A 60 -15.74 -18.02 8.72
CA ALA A 60 -16.43 -16.77 9.02
C ALA A 60 -16.72 -15.96 7.74
N SER A 61 -17.77 -15.16 7.78
CA SER A 61 -18.16 -14.22 6.72
C SER A 61 -18.62 -12.90 7.34
N SER A 62 -19.02 -11.93 6.52
CA SER A 62 -19.55 -10.63 6.96
C SER A 62 -20.79 -10.76 7.85
N GLY A 63 -21.48 -11.90 7.81
CA GLY A 63 -22.63 -12.21 8.68
C GLY A 63 -22.25 -12.88 10.00
N THR A 64 -21.01 -13.34 10.15
CA THR A 64 -20.55 -14.01 11.37
C THR A 64 -20.38 -13.01 12.50
N THR A 65 -20.95 -13.35 13.66
CA THR A 65 -20.87 -12.51 14.86
C THR A 65 -19.98 -13.16 15.90
N PHE A 66 -18.97 -12.42 16.36
CA PHE A 66 -18.19 -12.76 17.54
C PHE A 66 -18.61 -11.87 18.70
N SER A 67 -18.98 -12.47 19.83
CA SER A 67 -19.36 -11.74 21.03
C SER A 67 -18.64 -12.28 22.26
N LEU A 68 -18.42 -11.41 23.24
CA LEU A 68 -17.90 -11.80 24.54
C LEU A 68 -19.05 -11.82 25.53
N VAL A 69 -19.26 -12.96 26.18
CA VAL A 69 -20.38 -13.15 27.11
C VAL A 69 -19.83 -13.46 28.50
N PRO A 70 -20.18 -12.68 29.54
CA PRO A 70 -19.70 -12.92 30.90
C PRO A 70 -20.18 -14.27 31.43
N THR A 71 -19.34 -14.94 32.22
CA THR A 71 -19.76 -16.13 32.97
C THR A 71 -20.64 -15.74 34.16
N ASN A 72 -21.43 -16.69 34.67
CA ASN A 72 -22.41 -16.43 35.74
C ASN A 72 -21.81 -15.85 37.03
N ASP A 73 -20.54 -16.15 37.30
CA ASP A 73 -19.76 -15.69 38.45
C ASP A 73 -18.98 -14.39 38.19
N SER A 74 -18.97 -13.89 36.94
CA SER A 74 -18.27 -12.66 36.61
C SER A 74 -19.02 -11.46 37.18
N THR A 75 -18.27 -10.65 37.94
CA THR A 75 -18.78 -9.40 38.54
C THR A 75 -18.51 -8.18 37.68
N LEU A 76 -17.69 -8.34 36.63
CA LEU A 76 -17.27 -7.29 35.71
C LEU A 76 -17.67 -7.67 34.28
N PRO A 77 -17.94 -6.67 33.41
CA PRO A 77 -18.23 -6.93 32.00
C PRO A 77 -17.02 -7.55 31.30
N PRO A 78 -17.17 -8.18 30.12
CA PRO A 78 -16.03 -8.60 29.32
C PRO A 78 -15.13 -7.43 28.87
N LEU A 79 -13.91 -7.73 28.47
CA LEU A 79 -13.00 -6.77 27.84
C LEU A 79 -12.27 -7.41 26.67
N ILE A 80 -11.73 -6.59 25.78
CA ILE A 80 -10.81 -6.99 24.73
C ILE A 80 -9.75 -5.91 24.55
N ASN A 81 -8.49 -6.31 24.46
CA ASN A 81 -7.40 -5.37 24.23
C ASN A 81 -7.05 -5.28 22.75
N ALA A 82 -6.95 -6.43 22.07
CA ALA A 82 -6.71 -6.52 20.64
C ALA A 82 -7.32 -7.79 20.04
N MET A 83 -7.61 -7.72 18.74
CA MET A 83 -8.01 -8.85 17.92
C MET A 83 -7.28 -8.76 16.58
N GLU A 84 -6.66 -9.86 16.19
CA GLU A 84 -6.09 -10.03 14.85
C GLU A 84 -6.90 -11.09 14.13
N VAL A 85 -7.47 -10.73 12.98
CA VAL A 85 -8.23 -11.62 12.12
C VAL A 85 -7.38 -11.90 10.89
N PHE A 86 -7.18 -13.18 10.60
CA PHE A 86 -6.42 -13.63 9.46
C PHE A 86 -7.33 -14.49 8.58
N GLU A 87 -7.45 -14.10 7.32
CA GLU A 87 -8.18 -14.87 6.31
C GLU A 87 -7.19 -15.70 5.52
N ILE A 88 -7.46 -16.99 5.42
CA ILE A 88 -6.75 -17.92 4.56
C ILE A 88 -7.49 -17.92 3.24
N GLY A 89 -7.08 -17.06 2.31
CA GLY A 89 -7.61 -17.13 0.96
C GLY A 89 -6.96 -18.27 0.15
N ASN A 90 -7.50 -18.48 -1.05
CA ASN A 90 -7.05 -19.55 -1.94
C ASN A 90 -5.57 -19.39 -2.33
N GLU A 91 -4.92 -20.50 -2.69
CA GLU A 91 -3.58 -20.47 -3.28
C GLU A 91 -3.57 -19.50 -4.48
N LEU A 92 -2.68 -18.50 -4.47
CA LEU A 92 -2.42 -17.64 -5.63
C LEU A 92 -1.88 -18.54 -6.74
N THR A 93 -2.70 -18.88 -7.74
CA THR A 93 -2.31 -19.83 -8.78
C THR A 93 -1.30 -19.21 -9.75
N ASN A 94 -1.43 -17.93 -10.07
CA ASN A 94 -0.41 -17.10 -10.75
C ASN A 94 -0.38 -15.73 -10.06
N GLY A 95 0.81 -15.25 -9.66
CA GLY A 95 1.01 -13.90 -9.13
C GLY A 95 0.84 -12.82 -10.21
N THR A 96 1.07 -11.56 -9.85
CA THR A 96 1.26 -10.48 -10.84
C THR A 96 2.32 -10.87 -11.86
N ASP A 97 2.11 -10.51 -13.13
CA ASP A 97 3.06 -10.84 -14.21
C ASP A 97 4.48 -10.35 -13.91
N THR A 98 5.45 -11.21 -14.20
CA THR A 98 6.86 -10.97 -13.89
C THR A 98 7.44 -9.72 -14.56
N LYS A 99 6.93 -9.32 -15.73
CA LYS A 99 7.37 -8.08 -16.41
C LYS A 99 6.99 -6.84 -15.61
N ASP A 100 5.82 -6.86 -14.99
CA ASP A 100 5.34 -5.76 -14.16
C ASP A 100 6.09 -5.74 -12.83
N VAL A 101 6.29 -6.90 -12.20
CA VAL A 101 7.12 -7.01 -10.99
C VAL A 101 8.54 -6.47 -11.23
N GLN A 102 9.14 -6.75 -12.40
CA GLN A 102 10.45 -6.21 -12.77
C GLN A 102 10.45 -4.69 -12.93
N GLY A 103 9.45 -4.13 -13.63
CA GLY A 103 9.34 -2.67 -13.81
C GLY A 103 9.07 -1.92 -12.51
N LEU A 104 8.19 -2.47 -11.66
CA LEU A 104 7.93 -1.95 -10.32
C LEU A 104 9.18 -2.00 -9.43
N ALA A 105 9.99 -3.06 -9.52
CA ALA A 105 11.25 -3.15 -8.80
C ALA A 105 12.26 -2.06 -9.23
N SER A 106 12.30 -1.70 -10.52
CA SER A 106 13.09 -0.56 -11.00
C SER A 106 12.63 0.77 -10.38
N LEU A 107 11.31 0.99 -10.28
CA LEU A 107 10.74 2.17 -9.61
C LEU A 107 11.09 2.22 -8.12
N GLN A 108 10.94 1.11 -7.39
CA GLN A 108 11.29 1.03 -5.96
C GLN A 108 12.80 1.20 -5.71
N LYS A 109 13.63 0.73 -6.65
CA LYS A 109 15.08 0.92 -6.59
C LYS A 109 15.47 2.39 -6.79
N ALA A 110 14.79 3.10 -7.68
CA ALA A 110 15.04 4.51 -7.95
C ALA A 110 14.50 5.43 -6.85
N PHE A 111 13.34 5.09 -6.28
CA PHE A 111 12.60 5.97 -5.39
C PHE A 111 12.37 5.32 -4.02
N ALA A 112 13.10 5.78 -3.01
CA ALA A 112 13.02 5.28 -1.65
C ALA A 112 11.60 5.35 -1.05
N VAL A 113 10.81 6.37 -1.43
CA VAL A 113 9.42 6.57 -1.01
C VAL A 113 8.52 5.38 -1.39
N LEU A 114 8.88 4.62 -2.44
CA LEU A 114 8.09 3.48 -2.92
C LEU A 114 8.49 2.14 -2.26
N GLN A 115 9.50 2.10 -1.38
CA GLN A 115 10.04 0.86 -0.84
C GLN A 115 9.22 0.23 0.31
N ASP A 116 8.24 0.95 0.84
CA ASP A 116 7.34 0.44 1.89
C ASP A 116 6.34 -0.59 1.37
N TRP A 117 6.15 -0.66 0.05
CA TRP A 117 5.23 -1.58 -0.62
C TRP A 117 5.86 -2.95 -0.82
N ARG A 118 5.21 -4.00 -0.28
CA ARG A 118 5.66 -5.40 -0.37
C ARG A 118 4.48 -6.33 -0.64
N GLY A 119 4.80 -7.57 -0.98
CA GLY A 119 3.81 -8.57 -1.38
C GLY A 119 3.61 -8.61 -2.89
N ASP A 120 2.56 -9.29 -3.32
CA ASP A 120 2.16 -9.29 -4.73
C ASP A 120 1.48 -7.95 -5.07
N PRO A 121 1.87 -7.25 -6.15
CA PRO A 121 1.35 -5.91 -6.44
C PRO A 121 -0.15 -5.87 -6.71
N CYS A 122 -0.68 -6.87 -7.42
CA CYS A 122 -2.07 -6.90 -7.87
C CYS A 122 -2.96 -7.86 -7.06
N LEU A 123 -2.37 -8.70 -6.21
CA LEU A 123 -3.10 -9.76 -5.51
C LEU A 123 -2.91 -9.73 -4.00
N PRO A 124 -3.94 -10.16 -3.25
CA PRO A 124 -5.28 -10.56 -3.70
C PRO A 124 -6.12 -9.37 -4.19
N ALA A 125 -6.85 -9.50 -5.30
CA ALA A 125 -7.82 -8.47 -5.68
C ALA A 125 -8.95 -8.37 -4.62
N PRO A 126 -9.44 -7.16 -4.28
CA PRO A 126 -9.14 -5.84 -4.85
C PRO A 126 -8.00 -5.09 -4.14
N TYR A 127 -7.17 -5.77 -3.34
CA TYR A 127 -6.12 -5.17 -2.52
C TYR A 127 -4.81 -5.01 -3.31
N THR A 128 -4.81 -4.13 -4.32
CA THR A 128 -3.59 -3.75 -5.05
C THR A 128 -2.74 -2.76 -4.24
N TRP A 129 -1.50 -2.52 -4.66
CA TRP A 129 -0.73 -1.39 -4.11
C TRP A 129 -1.43 -0.06 -4.38
N ASP A 130 -1.38 0.89 -3.43
CA ASP A 130 -2.20 2.12 -3.50
C ASP A 130 -1.95 3.00 -4.74
N TRP A 131 -0.78 2.87 -5.37
CA TRP A 131 -0.36 3.68 -6.50
C TRP A 131 -0.43 2.94 -7.84
N ILE A 132 -1.12 1.78 -7.90
CA ILE A 132 -1.34 1.05 -9.15
C ILE A 132 -2.79 0.57 -9.30
N ASP A 133 -3.23 0.46 -10.55
CA ASP A 133 -4.36 -0.41 -10.91
C ASP A 133 -3.85 -1.62 -11.68
N CYS A 134 -4.60 -2.72 -11.55
CA CYS A 134 -4.36 -3.94 -12.30
C CYS A 134 -5.63 -4.40 -13.02
N ASN A 135 -5.45 -5.14 -14.10
CA ASN A 135 -6.56 -5.82 -14.76
C ASN A 135 -7.03 -7.06 -13.98
N ASN A 136 -8.16 -7.63 -14.40
CA ASN A 136 -8.78 -8.80 -13.75
C ASN A 136 -8.38 -10.14 -14.41
N ASP A 137 -7.25 -10.18 -15.11
CA ASP A 137 -6.77 -11.41 -15.76
C ASP A 137 -6.31 -12.45 -14.71
N SER A 138 -6.23 -13.71 -15.12
CA SER A 138 -5.74 -14.79 -14.26
C SER A 138 -4.28 -14.61 -13.80
N THR A 139 -3.48 -13.95 -14.63
CA THR A 139 -2.17 -13.39 -14.28
C THR A 139 -2.30 -11.89 -14.41
N PRO A 140 -2.62 -11.17 -13.32
CA PRO A 140 -2.91 -9.74 -13.39
C PRO A 140 -1.74 -8.95 -13.95
N ARG A 141 -2.08 -7.95 -14.78
CA ARG A 141 -1.15 -6.98 -15.35
C ARG A 141 -1.40 -5.60 -14.77
N VAL A 142 -0.33 -4.83 -14.54
CA VAL A 142 -0.43 -3.43 -14.11
C VAL A 142 -0.84 -2.56 -15.28
N THR A 143 -1.96 -1.84 -15.15
CA THR A 143 -2.52 -0.99 -16.20
C THR A 143 -2.33 0.49 -15.92
N THR A 144 -2.19 0.88 -14.64
CA THR A 144 -2.08 2.28 -14.24
C THR A 144 -0.97 2.47 -13.21
N LEU A 145 -0.25 3.60 -13.32
CA LEU A 145 0.61 4.14 -12.26
C LEU A 145 0.07 5.49 -11.79
N PHE A 146 -0.29 5.59 -10.51
CA PHE A 146 -0.71 6.81 -9.81
C PHE A 146 0.38 7.30 -8.85
N LEU A 147 1.36 7.99 -9.40
CA LEU A 147 2.55 8.44 -8.69
C LEU A 147 2.62 9.98 -8.59
N GLY A 148 1.49 10.67 -8.79
CA GLY A 148 1.41 12.12 -8.65
C GLY A 148 1.50 12.58 -7.19
N ASN A 149 2.28 13.63 -6.91
CA ASN A 149 2.47 14.18 -5.56
C ASN A 149 3.21 13.25 -4.56
N PHE A 150 4.07 12.36 -5.05
CA PHE A 150 4.84 11.43 -4.22
C PHE A 150 6.19 11.99 -3.73
N ASN A 151 6.47 13.27 -3.99
CA ASN A 151 7.77 13.90 -3.76
C ASN A 151 8.94 13.13 -4.41
N LEU A 152 8.69 12.51 -5.56
CA LEU A 152 9.71 11.78 -6.30
C LEU A 152 10.76 12.76 -6.83
N SER A 153 12.03 12.37 -6.80
CA SER A 153 13.13 13.19 -7.31
C SER A 153 14.18 12.33 -7.98
N GLY A 154 15.00 12.94 -8.83
CA GLY A 154 15.97 12.24 -9.67
C GLY A 154 15.42 11.95 -11.06
N MET A 155 15.94 10.92 -11.72
CA MET A 155 15.57 10.55 -13.09
C MET A 155 14.55 9.41 -13.10
N LEU A 156 13.71 9.36 -14.13
CA LEU A 156 12.84 8.19 -14.36
C LEU A 156 13.69 6.95 -14.70
N PRO A 157 13.53 5.83 -13.97
CA PRO A 157 14.18 4.57 -14.31
C PRO A 157 13.52 3.91 -15.52
N ASP A 158 14.16 2.88 -16.06
CA ASP A 158 13.56 2.04 -17.10
C ASP A 158 12.57 1.04 -16.49
N PHE A 159 11.31 1.17 -16.90
CA PHE A 159 10.22 0.24 -16.61
C PHE A 159 9.47 -0.13 -17.91
N SER A 160 10.17 -0.13 -19.04
CA SER A 160 9.65 -0.49 -20.37
C SER A 160 9.09 -1.91 -20.46
N SER A 161 9.44 -2.79 -19.52
CA SER A 161 8.88 -4.14 -19.42
C SER A 161 7.37 -4.13 -19.13
N MET A 162 6.84 -3.08 -18.50
CA MET A 162 5.43 -2.94 -18.11
C MET A 162 4.54 -2.65 -19.33
N ASP A 163 4.49 -3.59 -20.26
CA ASP A 163 3.90 -3.41 -21.59
C ASP A 163 2.37 -3.30 -21.61
N ALA A 164 1.70 -3.60 -20.49
CA ALA A 164 0.25 -3.45 -20.32
C ALA A 164 -0.20 -2.06 -19.84
N LEU A 165 0.75 -1.15 -19.54
CA LEU A 165 0.42 0.18 -19.04
C LEU A 165 -0.40 0.99 -20.06
N GLN A 166 -1.49 1.56 -19.55
CA GLN A 166 -2.41 2.44 -20.27
C GLN A 166 -2.31 3.87 -19.76
N ILE A 167 -2.13 4.04 -18.46
CA ILE A 167 -2.07 5.35 -17.80
C ILE A 167 -0.81 5.44 -16.95
N ILE A 168 -0.03 6.48 -17.20
CA ILE A 168 1.10 6.85 -16.33
C ILE A 168 0.85 8.28 -15.87
N ASP A 169 0.54 8.45 -14.58
CA ASP A 169 0.41 9.76 -13.96
C ASP A 169 1.48 9.95 -12.88
N ILE A 170 2.45 10.83 -13.16
CA ILE A 170 3.56 11.15 -12.26
C ILE A 170 3.65 12.67 -12.02
N HIS A 171 2.53 13.39 -12.15
CA HIS A 171 2.51 14.85 -12.05
C HIS A 171 2.93 15.38 -10.68
N ASN A 172 3.36 16.63 -10.64
CA ASN A 172 3.69 17.35 -9.40
C ASN A 172 4.70 16.59 -8.53
N ASN A 173 5.85 16.30 -9.11
CA ASN A 173 7.02 15.75 -8.45
C ASN A 173 8.24 16.63 -8.74
N SER A 174 9.42 16.22 -8.29
CA SER A 174 10.71 16.87 -8.58
C SER A 174 11.58 16.00 -9.50
N LEU A 175 10.95 15.26 -10.43
CA LEU A 175 11.66 14.43 -11.41
C LEU A 175 12.32 15.31 -12.46
N GLY A 176 13.54 14.96 -12.88
CA GLY A 176 14.26 15.72 -13.90
C GLY A 176 15.10 14.85 -14.83
N GLY A 177 15.92 15.52 -15.64
CA GLY A 177 16.60 14.88 -16.78
C GLY A 177 15.68 14.76 -18.01
N PRO A 178 16.15 14.10 -19.08
CA PRO A 178 15.37 13.92 -20.29
C PRO A 178 14.19 12.96 -20.08
N ILE A 179 13.10 13.18 -20.80
CA ILE A 179 11.99 12.21 -20.89
C ILE A 179 12.50 10.96 -21.63
N PRO A 180 12.45 9.76 -21.04
CA PRO A 180 12.94 8.55 -21.70
C PRO A 180 12.14 8.15 -22.95
N ASP A 181 12.84 7.79 -24.03
CA ASP A 181 12.22 7.40 -25.31
C ASP A 181 11.31 6.17 -25.21
N PHE A 182 11.59 5.25 -24.27
CA PHE A 182 10.83 4.00 -24.10
C PHE A 182 9.35 4.25 -23.77
N LEU A 183 9.01 5.39 -23.16
CA LEU A 183 7.63 5.74 -22.85
C LEU A 183 6.77 5.79 -24.12
N GLY A 184 7.34 6.23 -25.25
CA GLY A 184 6.66 6.21 -26.55
C GLY A 184 6.57 4.82 -27.20
N THR A 185 7.32 3.84 -26.69
CA THR A 185 7.33 2.46 -27.19
C THR A 185 6.30 1.55 -26.51
N LEU A 186 5.72 1.99 -25.37
CA LEU A 186 4.70 1.24 -24.66
C LEU A 186 3.46 1.08 -25.56
N PRO A 187 3.03 -0.16 -25.86
CA PRO A 187 2.05 -0.41 -26.93
C PRO A 187 0.67 0.14 -26.57
N HIS A 188 0.26 0.00 -25.30
CA HIS A 188 -1.08 0.32 -24.82
C HIS A 188 -1.20 1.69 -24.13
N LEU A 189 -0.13 2.50 -24.10
CA LEU A 189 -0.15 3.77 -23.38
C LEU A 189 -1.09 4.78 -24.06
N GLU A 190 -2.11 5.20 -23.32
CA GLU A 190 -3.15 6.14 -23.74
C GLU A 190 -3.00 7.51 -23.08
N THR A 191 -2.57 7.55 -21.82
CA THR A 191 -2.36 8.80 -21.06
C THR A 191 -0.99 8.82 -20.42
N LEU A 192 -0.25 9.91 -20.67
CA LEU A 192 1.03 10.19 -20.03
C LEU A 192 1.02 11.60 -19.46
N ASN A 193 0.94 11.70 -18.13
CA ASN A 193 0.96 12.96 -17.40
C ASN A 193 2.30 13.16 -16.67
N LEU A 194 3.12 14.05 -17.22
CA LEU A 194 4.44 14.47 -16.72
C LEU A 194 4.42 15.89 -16.15
N ALA A 195 3.24 16.47 -15.95
CA ALA A 195 3.11 17.88 -15.62
C ALA A 195 3.78 18.25 -14.29
N ASN A 196 4.22 19.50 -14.17
CA ASN A 196 4.79 20.07 -12.95
C ASN A 196 5.96 19.22 -12.40
N ASN A 197 7.01 19.11 -13.20
CA ASN A 197 8.27 18.44 -12.86
C ASN A 197 9.44 19.32 -13.33
N HIS A 198 10.64 18.75 -13.35
CA HIS A 198 11.88 19.37 -13.83
C HIS A 198 12.48 18.61 -15.02
N PHE A 199 11.63 17.97 -15.84
CA PHE A 199 12.09 17.35 -17.09
C PHE A 199 12.70 18.41 -18.01
N ASN A 200 13.73 18.02 -18.76
CA ASN A 200 14.48 18.93 -19.62
C ASN A 200 14.77 18.34 -21.00
N GLY A 201 15.27 19.17 -21.90
CA GLY A 201 15.57 18.77 -23.28
C GLY A 201 14.30 18.64 -24.12
N SER A 202 14.36 17.86 -25.19
CA SER A 202 13.25 17.71 -26.14
C SER A 202 12.29 16.60 -25.73
N VAL A 203 11.00 16.75 -26.03
CA VAL A 203 10.05 15.64 -25.98
C VAL A 203 10.41 14.60 -27.07
N PRO A 204 10.58 13.32 -26.72
CA PRO A 204 10.85 12.24 -27.67
C PRO A 204 9.90 12.19 -28.86
N ALA A 205 10.44 11.98 -30.07
CA ALA A 205 9.63 11.79 -31.28
C ALA A 205 8.72 10.55 -31.18
N SER A 206 9.12 9.53 -30.41
CA SER A 206 8.29 8.35 -30.14
C SER A 206 6.98 8.70 -29.42
N LEU A 207 6.98 9.73 -28.57
CA LEU A 207 5.79 10.23 -27.89
C LEU A 207 4.97 11.16 -28.78
N LEU A 208 5.62 12.08 -29.49
CA LEU A 208 4.94 13.03 -30.39
C LEU A 208 4.24 12.34 -31.56
N ASN A 209 4.79 11.22 -32.04
CA ASN A 209 4.25 10.45 -33.16
C ASN A 209 3.28 9.33 -32.72
N LYS A 210 3.05 9.15 -31.40
CA LYS A 210 2.15 8.10 -30.91
C LYS A 210 0.70 8.53 -31.08
N ASN A 211 0.01 7.89 -32.02
CA ASN A 211 -1.40 8.16 -32.29
C ASN A 211 -2.28 7.90 -31.06
N GLY A 212 -3.17 8.84 -30.75
CA GLY A 212 -4.14 8.69 -29.66
C GLY A 212 -3.59 8.91 -28.25
N LEU A 213 -2.29 9.21 -28.11
CA LEU A 213 -1.69 9.52 -26.80
C LEU A 213 -2.14 10.88 -26.29
N ASN A 214 -2.72 10.91 -25.09
CA ASN A 214 -2.92 12.13 -24.31
C ASN A 214 -1.65 12.46 -23.52
N LEU A 215 -0.82 13.34 -24.08
CA LEU A 215 0.46 13.76 -23.51
C LEU A 215 0.33 15.11 -22.79
N VAL A 216 0.63 15.13 -21.49
CA VAL A 216 0.64 16.36 -20.67
C VAL A 216 2.05 16.60 -20.13
N VAL A 217 2.69 17.68 -20.57
CA VAL A 217 4.08 18.04 -20.19
C VAL A 217 4.22 19.46 -19.64
N THR A 218 3.09 20.13 -19.38
CA THR A 218 3.05 21.51 -18.88
C THR A 218 3.75 21.65 -17.53
N GLY A 219 4.29 22.84 -17.24
CA GLY A 219 4.95 23.08 -15.95
C GLY A 219 6.33 22.42 -15.80
N ASN A 220 6.99 22.04 -16.90
CA ASN A 220 8.41 21.66 -16.94
C ASN A 220 9.23 22.83 -17.54
N PRO A 221 9.94 23.64 -16.73
CA PRO A 221 10.54 24.90 -17.19
C PRO A 221 11.60 24.74 -18.30
N ASP A 222 12.38 23.66 -18.25
CA ASP A 222 13.52 23.41 -19.13
C ASP A 222 13.18 22.45 -20.29
N LEU A 223 11.90 22.13 -20.48
CA LEU A 223 11.44 21.19 -21.49
C LEU A 223 11.05 21.91 -22.80
N CYS A 224 11.66 21.49 -23.90
CA CYS A 224 11.28 21.87 -25.24
C CYS A 224 10.08 21.06 -25.74
N ALA A 225 8.88 21.48 -25.39
CA ALA A 225 7.63 20.84 -25.79
C ALA A 225 7.31 20.97 -27.29
N SER A 226 7.93 21.91 -27.99
CA SER A 226 7.85 22.04 -29.45
C SER A 226 9.27 22.20 -30.01
N GLY A 227 9.58 21.56 -31.14
CA GLY A 227 10.93 21.59 -31.72
C GLY A 227 11.50 23.00 -31.99
N ALA A 228 10.65 24.04 -31.96
CA ALA A 228 11.04 25.44 -32.12
C ALA A 228 11.58 26.11 -30.83
N SER A 229 11.29 25.61 -29.62
CA SER A 229 11.78 26.23 -28.37
C SER A 229 13.22 25.87 -28.03
N CYS A 230 13.85 25.01 -28.82
CA CYS A 230 15.22 24.52 -28.63
C CYS A 230 16.25 25.22 -29.56
N LEU A 231 15.84 26.18 -30.38
CA LEU A 231 16.72 26.94 -31.28
C LEU A 231 17.10 28.31 -30.68
N GLY A 232 18.21 28.33 -29.93
CA GLY A 232 18.92 29.53 -29.45
C GLY A 232 18.45 30.04 -28.08
N THR A 233 19.30 30.23 -27.06
CA THR A 233 20.60 30.93 -27.10
C THR A 233 21.67 30.24 -26.26
N SER A 234 22.85 30.05 -26.85
CA SER A 234 24.10 30.05 -26.11
C SER A 234 24.32 31.45 -25.53
N ASP A 235 23.95 31.69 -24.28
CA ASP A 235 24.59 32.74 -23.51
C ASP A 235 24.94 32.26 -22.11
N SER A 236 26.24 32.04 -21.96
CA SER A 236 26.91 31.72 -20.73
C SER A 236 27.01 32.98 -19.87
N THR A 237 26.17 33.11 -18.85
CA THR A 237 26.55 33.88 -17.66
C THR A 237 26.24 33.09 -16.39
N ARG A 238 27.32 32.55 -15.82
CA ARG A 238 27.39 32.02 -14.45
C ARG A 238 26.98 33.09 -13.44
N ASN A 239 26.27 32.66 -12.41
CA ASN A 239 26.61 33.03 -11.03
C ASN A 239 26.15 31.93 -10.06
N PRO A 240 27.05 31.30 -9.28
CA PRO A 240 26.67 30.43 -8.18
C PRO A 240 26.57 31.25 -6.88
N SER A 241 25.44 31.12 -6.17
CA SER A 241 25.31 31.61 -4.80
C SER A 241 25.21 30.43 -3.84
N ALA A 242 25.96 30.52 -2.74
CA ALA A 242 26.32 29.44 -1.84
C ALA A 242 25.22 28.98 -0.88
N ARG A 243 25.46 27.77 -0.36
CA ARG A 243 24.79 27.02 0.72
C ARG A 243 24.29 27.86 1.92
N SER A 244 23.23 27.36 2.55
CA SER A 244 23.28 27.09 3.99
C SER A 244 22.47 25.83 4.32
N SER A 245 23.06 24.96 5.15
CA SER A 245 22.42 23.80 5.75
C SER A 245 21.80 24.22 7.09
N GLY A 246 20.60 23.70 7.38
CA GLY A 246 19.98 23.80 8.69
C GLY A 246 19.31 22.47 9.03
N SER A 247 20.06 21.60 9.71
CA SER A 247 19.51 20.43 10.42
C SER A 247 18.78 20.92 11.66
N THR A 248 17.54 20.47 11.85
CA THR A 248 16.97 20.29 13.20
C THR A 248 16.13 19.03 13.22
N ASN A 249 16.61 18.05 14.00
CA ASN A 249 15.86 16.88 14.40
C ASN A 249 14.86 17.29 15.49
N ASN A 250 13.57 17.11 15.25
CA ASN A 250 12.56 17.12 16.30
C ASN A 250 11.98 15.72 16.44
N VAL A 251 12.45 14.98 17.44
CA VAL A 251 11.82 13.74 17.90
C VAL A 251 10.53 14.12 18.62
N ARG A 252 9.38 13.74 18.07
CA ARG A 252 8.10 13.80 18.79
C ARG A 252 7.97 12.56 19.65
N THR A 253 7.91 12.75 20.96
CA THR A 253 7.48 11.74 21.92
C THR A 253 5.98 11.51 21.78
N MET A 254 5.58 10.33 21.31
CA MET A 254 4.18 9.90 21.29
C MET A 254 3.85 9.27 22.65
N PHE A 255 2.86 9.82 23.35
CA PHE A 255 2.19 9.11 24.45
C PHE A 255 1.20 8.14 23.82
N GLY A 256 1.45 6.84 23.98
CA GLY A 256 0.55 5.80 23.48
C GLY A 256 -0.74 5.75 24.30
N THR A 257 -1.86 6.15 23.70
CA THR A 257 -3.19 5.69 24.11
C THR A 257 -3.43 4.32 23.49
N LEU A 258 -3.78 3.32 24.31
CA LEU A 258 -4.26 2.03 23.83
C LEU A 258 -5.65 2.24 23.22
N ILE A 259 -5.67 2.55 21.92
CA ILE A 259 -6.84 2.36 21.08
C ILE A 259 -6.85 0.86 20.75
N PRO A 260 -7.91 0.10 21.06
CA PRO A 260 -8.04 -1.27 20.59
C PRO A 260 -7.94 -1.24 19.06
N SER A 261 -6.78 -1.66 18.57
CA SER A 261 -6.43 -1.64 17.16
C SER A 261 -6.83 -3.01 16.62
N ILE A 262 -7.82 -3.04 15.73
CA ILE A 262 -8.09 -4.23 14.93
C ILE A 262 -7.10 -4.20 13.78
N ILE A 263 -6.11 -5.08 13.83
CA ILE A 263 -5.17 -5.26 12.72
C ILE A 263 -5.61 -6.53 12.00
N ILE A 264 -6.11 -6.36 10.78
CA ILE A 264 -6.42 -7.48 9.88
C ILE A 264 -5.17 -7.70 9.05
N LEU A 265 -4.59 -8.91 9.12
CA LEU A 265 -3.40 -9.28 8.36
C LEU A 265 -3.79 -10.43 7.43
N HIS A 266 -3.62 -10.23 6.13
CA HIS A 266 -3.83 -11.28 5.14
C HIS A 266 -2.50 -12.02 4.91
N VAL A 267 -2.47 -13.33 5.17
CA VAL A 267 -1.28 -14.18 5.02
C VAL A 267 -1.55 -15.19 3.91
N TRP A 268 -0.74 -15.16 2.85
CA TRP A 268 -0.91 -16.00 1.66
C TRP A 268 0.24 -16.99 1.52
N ARG A 269 -0.06 -18.23 1.15
CA ARG A 269 0.94 -19.30 0.95
C ARG A 269 1.23 -19.46 -0.53
N LYS A 270 2.50 -19.31 -0.93
CA LYS A 270 2.97 -19.60 -2.29
C LYS A 270 3.19 -21.10 -2.46
N LYS A 271 2.64 -21.70 -3.52
CA LYS A 271 2.94 -23.09 -3.87
C LYS A 271 4.33 -23.16 -4.49
N HIS A 272 5.14 -24.12 -4.04
CA HIS A 272 6.44 -24.42 -4.62
C HIS A 272 6.32 -25.17 -5.93
#